data_AF-A0A9J6QYF5-F1
#
_entry.id   AF-A0A9J6QYF5-F1
#
_cell.length_a   1.000
_cell.length_b   1.000
_cell.length_c   1.000
_cell.angle_alpha   90.00
_cell.angle_beta   90.00
_cell.angle_gamma   90.00
#
_symmetry.space_group_name_H-M   'P 1'
#
loop_
_entity.id
_entity.type
_entity.pdbx_description
1 polymer ?
#
loop_
_entity_poly.entity_id
_entity_poly.type
_entity_poly.pdbx_seq_one_letter_code
_entity_poly.pdbx_strand_id
1 'polypeptide(L)'
;MTGIQKLNKILQVLLSNPIVEETTVDDWIVRRYANGKAEAFYTYTPTLSAINTQKGSMYCGANATRALPAGIFTKIYQVTTTFTHGGTGPSGVGIRSYDTTAIVWYVWAATSWASGQKATIGFRVEGTWK
;
A
#
# COMPACT_ATOMS: atom_id res chain seq x y z
N MET A 1 31.64 -24.43 2.52
CA MET A 1 30.71 -24.01 1.45
C MET A 1 31.46 -23.04 0.54
N THR A 2 31.73 -23.41 -0.71
CA THR A 2 32.56 -22.65 -1.65
C THR A 2 31.83 -21.37 -2.12
N GLY A 3 32.57 -20.41 -2.71
CA GLY A 3 31.98 -19.17 -3.26
C GLY A 3 30.87 -19.45 -4.30
N ILE A 4 31.05 -20.47 -5.13
CA ILE A 4 30.08 -20.91 -6.14
C ILE A 4 28.80 -21.45 -5.49
N GLN A 5 28.91 -22.20 -4.39
CA GLN A 5 27.73 -22.71 -3.68
C GLN A 5 26.90 -21.59 -3.03
N LYS A 6 27.55 -20.53 -2.54
CA LYS A 6 26.84 -19.34 -2.03
C LYS A 6 26.13 -18.59 -3.16
N LEU A 7 26.80 -18.41 -4.31
CA LEU A 7 26.21 -17.74 -5.47
C LEU A 7 25.02 -18.53 -6.03
N ASN A 8 25.15 -19.86 -6.17
CA ASN A 8 24.05 -20.73 -6.58
C ASN A 8 22.87 -20.69 -5.61
N LYS A 9 23.12 -20.63 -4.30
CA LYS A 9 22.05 -20.48 -3.31
C LYS A 9 21.34 -19.13 -3.43
N ILE A 10 22.08 -18.04 -3.66
CA ILE A 10 21.53 -16.70 -3.88
C ILE A 10 20.69 -16.68 -5.17
N LEU A 11 21.22 -17.25 -6.26
CA LEU A 11 20.51 -17.37 -7.54
C LEU A 11 19.25 -18.24 -7.41
N GLN A 12 19.32 -19.38 -6.72
CA GLN A 12 18.15 -20.23 -6.49
C GLN A 12 17.09 -19.56 -5.62
N VAL A 13 17.48 -18.73 -4.66
CA VAL A 13 16.54 -17.92 -3.88
C VAL A 13 15.91 -16.83 -4.73
N LEU A 14 16.69 -16.15 -5.57
CA LEU A 14 16.17 -15.14 -6.52
C LEU A 14 15.25 -15.75 -7.57
N LEU A 15 15.58 -16.95 -8.05
CA LEU A 15 14.79 -17.74 -9.01
C LEU A 15 13.67 -18.55 -8.35
N SER A 16 13.57 -18.57 -7.02
CA SER A 16 12.56 -19.38 -6.34
C SER A 16 11.16 -18.87 -6.60
N ASN A 17 10.99 -17.55 -6.83
CA ASN A 17 9.70 -16.93 -7.08
C ASN A 17 9.86 -15.74 -8.06
N PRO A 18 10.19 -15.98 -9.34
CA PRO A 18 10.33 -14.89 -10.30
C PRO A 18 8.99 -14.19 -10.52
N ILE A 19 9.07 -12.90 -10.87
CA ILE A 19 7.93 -12.16 -11.39
C ILE A 19 7.59 -12.75 -12.76
N VAL A 20 6.36 -13.24 -12.90
CA VAL A 20 5.84 -13.78 -14.18
C VAL A 20 5.11 -12.70 -14.98
N GLU A 21 4.64 -11.65 -14.31
CA GLU A 21 3.95 -10.53 -14.93
C GLU A 21 4.12 -9.26 -14.08
N GLU A 22 4.44 -8.14 -14.72
CA GLU A 22 4.35 -6.80 -14.15
C GLU A 22 3.51 -5.93 -15.10
N THR A 23 2.43 -5.37 -14.60
CA THR A 23 1.46 -4.60 -15.39
C THR A 23 0.86 -3.47 -14.58
N THR A 24 0.14 -2.57 -15.24
CA THR A 24 -0.65 -1.53 -14.59
C THR A 24 -2.14 -1.80 -14.77
N VAL A 25 -2.90 -1.86 -13.68
CA VAL A 25 -4.35 -2.10 -13.66
C VAL A 25 -4.99 -1.10 -12.71
N ASP A 26 -5.94 -0.30 -13.19
CA ASP A 26 -6.64 0.70 -12.39
C ASP A 26 -5.68 1.65 -11.62
N ASP A 27 -4.61 2.08 -12.29
CA ASP A 27 -3.48 2.87 -11.73
C ASP A 27 -2.62 2.17 -10.67
N TRP A 28 -2.88 0.89 -10.38
CA TRP A 28 -2.01 0.06 -9.57
C TRP A 28 -0.93 -0.58 -10.41
N ILE A 29 0.32 -0.53 -9.93
CA ILE A 29 1.37 -1.39 -10.45
C ILE A 29 1.19 -2.76 -9.79
N VAL A 30 0.94 -3.78 -10.59
CA VAL A 30 0.69 -5.15 -10.13
C VAL A 30 1.84 -6.05 -10.56
N ARG A 31 2.34 -6.85 -9.62
CA ARG A 31 3.34 -7.89 -9.83
C ARG A 31 2.74 -9.24 -9.47
N ARG A 32 2.78 -10.20 -10.39
CA ARG A 32 2.45 -11.60 -10.12
C ARG A 32 3.72 -12.43 -10.11
N TYR A 33 3.78 -13.38 -9.21
CA TYR A 33 4.92 -14.26 -9.00
C TYR A 33 4.53 -15.70 -9.34
N ALA A 34 5.51 -16.49 -9.79
CA ALA A 34 5.31 -17.88 -10.23
C ALA A 34 4.71 -18.80 -9.16
N ASN A 35 4.86 -18.44 -7.88
CA ASN A 35 4.35 -19.19 -6.73
C ASN A 35 2.91 -18.84 -6.33
N GLY A 36 2.19 -18.09 -7.15
CA GLY A 36 0.83 -17.67 -6.83
C GLY A 36 0.72 -16.39 -5.99
N LYS A 37 1.85 -15.79 -5.53
CA LYS A 37 1.83 -14.49 -4.84
C LYS A 37 1.58 -13.35 -5.83
N ALA A 38 0.92 -12.30 -5.37
CA ALA A 38 0.85 -11.02 -6.04
C ALA A 38 1.09 -9.85 -5.09
N GLU A 39 1.62 -8.76 -5.64
CA GLU A 39 1.78 -7.47 -4.98
C GLU A 39 1.14 -6.39 -5.85
N ALA A 40 0.45 -5.43 -5.22
CA ALA A 40 -0.05 -4.25 -5.91
C ALA A 40 0.38 -2.98 -5.17
N PHE A 41 0.83 -1.98 -5.93
CA PHE A 41 1.33 -0.71 -5.43
C PHE A 41 0.52 0.44 -6.00
N TYR A 42 0.14 1.38 -5.14
CA TYR A 42 -0.56 2.60 -5.56
C TYR A 42 -0.08 3.80 -4.77
N THR A 43 0.16 4.92 -5.46
CA THR A 43 0.50 6.18 -4.83
C THR A 43 -0.63 7.18 -5.05
N TYR A 44 -1.10 7.76 -3.97
CA TYR A 44 -2.21 8.70 -3.97
C TYR A 44 -1.81 10.03 -3.33
N THR A 45 -2.08 11.14 -4.02
CA THR A 45 -1.80 12.48 -3.49
C THR A 45 -3.09 13.27 -3.30
N PRO A 46 -3.87 13.02 -2.23
CA PRO A 46 -5.06 13.80 -1.94
C PRO A 46 -4.72 15.24 -1.54
N THR A 47 -5.60 16.16 -1.91
CA THR A 47 -5.75 17.41 -1.17
C THR A 47 -6.56 17.12 0.08
N LEU A 48 -5.96 17.35 1.25
CA LEU A 48 -6.62 17.08 2.53
C LEU A 48 -7.57 18.24 2.87
N SER A 49 -8.73 17.91 3.45
CA SER A 49 -9.46 18.93 4.23
C SER A 49 -8.66 19.24 5.50
N ALA A 50 -9.15 20.13 6.35
CA ALA A 50 -8.52 20.34 7.65
C ALA A 50 -8.32 18.99 8.39
N ILE A 51 -7.32 18.91 9.27
CA ILE A 51 -7.12 17.75 10.17
C ILE A 51 -7.16 18.25 11.62
N ASN A 52 -7.71 17.45 12.54
CA ASN A 52 -7.80 17.76 13.96
C ASN A 52 -6.97 16.73 14.74
N THR A 53 -6.79 16.98 16.02
CA THR A 53 -5.85 16.24 16.86
C THR A 53 -6.35 14.88 17.36
N GLN A 54 -7.60 14.50 17.04
CA GLN A 54 -8.14 13.22 17.49
C GLN A 54 -7.73 12.08 16.55
N LYS A 55 -7.19 11.00 17.11
CA LYS A 55 -6.87 9.79 16.36
C LYS A 55 -8.16 9.17 15.82
N GLY A 56 -8.22 8.99 14.50
CA GLY A 56 -9.43 8.53 13.80
C GLY A 56 -10.36 9.67 13.37
N SER A 57 -9.98 10.93 13.61
CA SER A 57 -10.70 12.12 13.22
C SER A 57 -9.79 13.00 12.34
N MET A 58 -9.84 12.83 11.02
CA MET A 58 -10.28 13.92 10.13
C MET A 58 -10.28 13.58 8.64
N TYR A 59 -11.02 14.44 7.95
CA TYR A 59 -11.75 14.29 6.71
C TYR A 59 -10.87 14.36 5.45
N CYS A 60 -10.75 13.21 4.80
CA CYS A 60 -10.88 13.09 3.35
C CYS A 60 -12.29 12.53 3.01
N GLY A 61 -13.29 12.82 3.86
CA GLY A 61 -14.45 11.97 4.09
C GLY A 61 -14.14 11.00 5.24
N ALA A 62 -15.13 10.68 6.07
CA ALA A 62 -14.98 9.54 6.97
C ALA A 62 -14.68 8.29 6.13
N ASN A 63 -13.67 7.50 6.49
CA ASN A 63 -13.36 6.22 5.83
C ASN A 63 -13.11 6.37 4.32
N ALA A 64 -11.95 6.94 3.96
CA ALA A 64 -11.54 6.93 2.56
C ALA A 64 -11.39 5.47 2.12
N THR A 65 -12.15 5.13 1.07
CA THR A 65 -12.16 3.80 0.49
C THR A 65 -11.35 3.85 -0.78
N ARG A 66 -10.34 2.99 -0.88
CA ARG A 66 -9.56 2.82 -2.11
C ARG A 66 -9.92 1.47 -2.72
N ALA A 67 -10.48 1.50 -3.92
CA ALA A 67 -10.69 0.29 -4.70
C ALA A 67 -9.34 -0.37 -5.04
N LEU A 68 -9.30 -1.69 -4.92
CA LEU A 68 -8.20 -2.53 -5.36
C LEU A 68 -8.35 -2.90 -6.84
N PRO A 69 -7.27 -3.25 -7.53
CA PRO A 69 -7.34 -3.61 -8.94
C PRO A 69 -8.19 -4.88 -9.10
N ALA A 70 -9.22 -4.78 -9.94
CA ALA A 70 -10.21 -5.83 -10.05
C ALA A 70 -9.60 -7.13 -10.59
N GLY A 71 -10.05 -8.26 -10.06
CA GLY A 71 -9.60 -9.57 -10.54
C GLY A 71 -8.15 -9.94 -10.22
N ILE A 72 -7.42 -9.13 -9.44
CA ILE A 72 -6.04 -9.45 -9.08
C ILE A 72 -5.95 -10.44 -7.94
N PHE A 73 -6.66 -10.22 -6.83
CA PHE A 73 -6.47 -10.97 -5.59
C PHE A 73 -7.60 -11.96 -5.31
N THR A 74 -7.24 -13.21 -5.00
CA THR A 74 -8.14 -14.22 -4.40
C THR A 74 -8.19 -14.08 -2.88
N LYS A 75 -7.04 -13.71 -2.27
CA LYS A 75 -6.90 -13.49 -0.84
C LYS A 75 -5.82 -12.43 -0.61
N ILE A 76 -6.04 -11.54 0.36
CA ILE A 76 -5.04 -10.59 0.84
C ILE A 76 -4.57 -11.05 2.21
N TYR A 77 -3.25 -11.00 2.43
CA TYR A 77 -2.66 -11.33 3.72
C TYR A 77 -2.03 -10.11 4.40
N GLN A 78 -1.70 -9.06 3.63
CA GLN A 78 -1.10 -7.86 4.19
C GLN A 78 -1.41 -6.63 3.36
N VAL A 79 -1.67 -5.52 4.05
CA VAL A 79 -1.67 -4.19 3.46
C VAL A 79 -0.76 -3.31 4.31
N THR A 80 0.14 -2.59 3.65
CA THR A 80 1.04 -1.62 4.28
C THR A 80 0.87 -0.26 3.65
N THR A 81 1.08 0.78 4.45
CA THR A 81 0.96 2.16 4.01
C THR A 81 2.21 2.96 4.31
N THR A 82 2.57 3.85 3.39
CA THR A 82 3.55 4.91 3.63
C THR A 82 2.86 6.26 3.58
N PHE A 83 3.40 7.22 4.33
CA PHE A 83 2.82 8.55 4.43
C PHE A 83 3.90 9.61 4.42
N THR A 84 3.73 10.60 3.55
CA THR A 84 4.58 11.79 3.46
C THR A 84 3.70 13.02 3.43
N HIS A 85 4.00 14.02 4.26
CA HIS A 85 3.25 15.28 4.30
C HIS A 85 4.21 16.46 4.52
N GLY A 86 3.77 17.65 4.12
CA GLY A 86 4.54 18.90 4.31
C GLY A 86 4.17 19.68 5.58
N GLY A 87 3.33 19.10 6.45
CA GLY A 87 2.91 19.73 7.71
C GLY A 87 3.92 19.51 8.85
N THR A 88 3.70 20.15 9.99
CA THR A 88 4.50 19.95 11.21
C THR A 88 3.77 19.05 12.21
N GLY A 89 4.55 18.27 12.98
CA GLY A 89 4.05 17.42 14.05
C GLY A 89 3.85 15.94 13.68
N PRO A 90 3.76 15.04 14.67
CA PRO A 90 3.55 13.61 14.43
C PRO A 90 2.24 13.33 13.69
N SER A 91 2.28 12.46 12.70
CA SER A 91 1.11 12.06 11.92
C SER A 91 1.33 10.73 11.20
N GLY A 92 0.28 10.15 10.62
CA GLY A 92 0.40 8.93 9.83
C GLY A 92 -0.89 8.48 9.18
N VAL A 93 -0.79 7.39 8.42
CA VAL A 93 -1.91 6.67 7.81
C VAL A 93 -2.19 5.40 8.60
N GLY A 94 -3.45 5.09 8.81
CA GLY A 94 -3.91 3.84 9.39
C GLY A 94 -4.91 3.13 8.49
N ILE A 95 -4.93 1.81 8.56
CA ILE A 95 -5.91 0.95 7.89
C ILE A 95 -6.97 0.54 8.92
N ARG A 96 -8.25 0.71 8.58
CA ARG A 96 -9.37 0.23 9.42
C ARG A 96 -9.77 -1.19 9.07
N SER A 97 -9.92 -1.45 7.77
CA SER A 97 -10.30 -2.74 7.22
C SER A 97 -9.87 -2.83 5.77
N TYR A 98 -9.85 -4.04 5.24
CA TYR A 98 -9.67 -4.29 3.82
C TYR A 98 -10.27 -5.65 3.46
N ASP A 99 -10.66 -5.79 2.21
CA ASP A 99 -11.01 -7.06 1.57
C ASP A 99 -10.38 -7.11 0.16
N THR A 100 -10.74 -8.09 -0.66
CA THR A 100 -10.19 -8.25 -2.02
C THR A 100 -10.65 -7.18 -3.01
N THR A 101 -11.54 -6.27 -2.61
CA THR A 101 -12.13 -5.23 -3.45
C THR A 101 -11.74 -3.83 -3.02
N ALA A 102 -11.47 -3.60 -1.73
CA ALA A 102 -11.15 -2.27 -1.24
C ALA A 102 -10.32 -2.25 0.06
N ILE A 103 -9.67 -1.11 0.29
CA ILE A 103 -9.01 -0.75 1.56
C ILE A 103 -9.75 0.44 2.15
N VAL A 104 -10.15 0.32 3.41
CA VAL A 104 -10.68 1.43 4.21
C VAL A 104 -9.57 1.96 5.11
N TRP A 105 -9.22 3.24 4.95
CA TRP A 105 -8.08 3.85 5.63
C TRP A 105 -8.40 5.26 6.16
N TYR A 106 -7.50 5.80 6.97
CA TYR A 106 -7.61 7.13 7.56
C TYR A 106 -6.22 7.76 7.74
N VAL A 107 -6.17 9.10 7.81
CA VAL A 107 -5.00 9.85 8.28
C VAL A 107 -5.28 10.36 9.69
N TRP A 108 -4.25 10.43 10.51
CA TRP A 108 -4.29 11.08 11.83
C TRP A 108 -3.10 12.02 11.98
N ALA A 109 -3.26 13.08 12.75
CA ALA A 109 -2.19 13.98 13.15
C ALA A 109 -2.33 14.35 14.63
N ALA A 110 -1.20 14.57 15.31
CA ALA A 110 -1.18 15.03 16.70
C ALA A 110 -1.45 16.54 16.83
N THR A 111 -1.35 17.28 15.73
CA THR A 111 -1.63 18.71 15.63
C THR A 111 -2.66 18.95 14.52
N SER A 112 -3.45 20.02 14.65
CA SER A 112 -4.42 20.37 13.62
C SER A 112 -3.73 20.89 12.36
N TRP A 113 -4.20 20.49 11.18
CA TRP A 113 -3.72 21.01 9.89
C TRP A 113 -4.80 21.85 9.22
N ALA A 114 -4.37 22.91 8.54
CA ALA A 114 -5.25 23.70 7.70
C ALA A 114 -5.68 22.91 6.44
N SER A 115 -6.85 23.24 5.91
CA SER A 115 -7.32 22.69 4.64
C SER A 115 -6.37 23.04 3.49
N GLY A 116 -6.27 22.15 2.50
CA GLY A 116 -5.46 22.38 1.30
C GLY A 116 -4.02 21.87 1.39
N GLN A 117 -3.62 21.29 2.53
CA GLN A 117 -2.34 20.60 2.62
C GLN A 117 -2.33 19.36 1.72
N LYS A 118 -1.22 19.18 0.98
CA LYS A 118 -0.98 17.98 0.20
C LYS A 118 -0.29 16.94 1.05
N ALA A 119 -0.72 15.69 0.91
CA ALA A 119 -0.01 14.54 1.42
C ALA A 119 0.10 13.48 0.33
N THR A 120 1.13 12.65 0.41
CA THR A 120 1.34 11.49 -0.45
C THR A 120 1.18 10.22 0.38
N ILE A 121 0.34 9.33 -0.10
CA ILE A 121 -0.02 8.08 0.56
C ILE A 121 0.34 6.94 -0.37
N GLY A 122 1.24 6.07 0.06
CA GLY A 122 1.54 4.83 -0.64
C GLY A 122 0.76 3.68 -0.05
N PHE A 123 0.20 2.83 -0.90
CA PHE A 123 -0.36 1.53 -0.52
C PHE A 123 0.47 0.44 -1.17
N ARG A 124 0.81 -0.58 -0.39
CA ARG A 124 1.32 -1.85 -0.89
C ARG A 124 0.46 -2.97 -0.32
N VAL A 125 -0.14 -3.71 -1.23
CA VAL A 125 -1.05 -4.83 -0.96
C VAL A 125 -0.35 -6.08 -1.38
N GLU A 126 -0.40 -7.10 -0.53
CA GLU A 126 0.15 -8.39 -0.85
C GLU A 126 -0.89 -9.52 -0.64
N GLY A 127 -0.96 -10.43 -1.60
CA GLY A 127 -2.00 -11.45 -1.65
C GLY A 127 -1.65 -12.64 -2.54
N THR A 128 -2.62 -13.53 -2.73
CA THR A 128 -2.60 -14.60 -3.74
C THR A 128 -3.37 -14.13 -4.96
N TRP A 129 -2.85 -14.34 -6.17
CA TRP A 129 -3.59 -13.93 -7.38
C TRP A 129 -4.69 -14.93 -7.81
N LYS A 130 -5.62 -14.46 -8.63
CA LYS A 130 -6.73 -15.24 -9.21
C LYS A 130 -6.35 -15.99 -10.48
#